data_AF-A0A1F7UWU8-F1
#
_entry.id   AF-A0A1F7UWU8-F1
#
_cell.length_a   1.000
_cell.length_b   1.000
_cell.length_c   1.000
_cell.angle_alpha   90.00
_cell.angle_beta   90.00
_cell.angle_gamma   90.00
#
_symmetry.space_group_name_H-M   'P 1'
#
loop_
_entity.id
_entity.type
_entity.pdbx_description
1 polymer ?
#
loop_
_entity_poly.entity_id
_entity_poly.type
_entity_poly.pdbx_seq_one_letter_code
_entity_poly.pdbx_strand_id
1 'polypeptide(L)'
;MAQTLYLWDLANTLFPERWDSERSGVPSYDAYVEALGYDLETITPHDYEWAYERPYKDGLFVLSIADGFREVLTWTKNNAVFTTGNREQVDWRAEQLHKKYDFDIRDYIKEICSTFDFGNTNRKTKDMLENILDKKYREGFRVAVYTDDNLGNCEFFIAAATDFARLTPDFHFRIYRMMNDNKGLRPKDGYCEIGTLYDLQKNEQKILN
;
A
#
# COMPACT_ATOMS: atom_id res chain seq x y z
N MET A 1 -11.59 4.91 23.59
CA MET A 1 -11.24 5.62 22.35
C MET A 1 -11.53 4.70 21.19
N ALA A 2 -12.17 5.20 20.14
CA ALA A 2 -12.38 4.44 18.90
C ALA A 2 -11.02 4.04 18.31
N GLN A 3 -10.91 2.81 17.80
CA GLN A 3 -9.68 2.36 17.13
C GLN A 3 -9.67 2.90 15.69
N THR A 4 -8.53 3.46 15.29
CA THR A 4 -8.26 3.87 13.91
C THR A 4 -7.51 2.75 13.19
N LEU A 5 -8.04 2.34 12.05
CA LEU A 5 -7.38 1.49 11.08
C LEU A 5 -6.53 2.38 10.19
N TYR A 6 -5.23 2.10 10.10
CA TYR A 6 -4.38 2.67 9.08
C TYR A 6 -4.14 1.60 8.02
N LEU A 7 -4.77 1.78 6.86
CA LEU A 7 -4.70 0.87 5.73
C LEU A 7 -3.79 1.47 4.65
N TRP A 8 -2.67 0.80 4.40
CA TRP A 8 -1.62 1.29 3.51
C TRP A 8 -1.53 0.46 2.24
N ASP A 9 -1.33 1.11 1.11
CA ASP A 9 -0.67 0.44 -0.01
C ASP A 9 0.84 0.28 0.26
N LEU A 10 1.52 -0.54 -0.54
CA LEU A 10 2.95 -0.85 -0.40
C LEU A 10 3.81 -0.08 -1.39
N ALA A 11 3.75 -0.47 -2.67
CA ALA A 11 4.59 0.01 -3.75
C ALA A 11 4.36 1.50 -3.97
N ASN A 12 5.42 2.31 -3.98
CA ASN A 12 5.33 3.77 -4.13
C ASN A 12 4.51 4.50 -3.04
N THR A 13 3.92 3.80 -2.08
CA THR A 13 3.25 4.41 -0.93
C THR A 13 4.15 4.38 0.30
N LEU A 14 4.47 3.17 0.77
CA LEU A 14 5.42 2.96 1.86
C LEU A 14 6.84 2.73 1.34
N PHE A 15 6.94 2.16 0.14
CA PHE A 15 8.19 1.73 -0.47
C PHE A 15 8.30 2.26 -1.89
N PRO A 16 8.82 3.48 -2.11
CA PRO A 16 9.21 3.93 -3.44
C PRO A 16 10.15 2.89 -4.07
N GLU A 17 9.73 2.35 -5.20
CA GLU A 17 10.39 1.24 -5.87
C GLU A 17 10.52 1.49 -7.37
N ARG A 18 11.66 1.05 -7.91
CA ARG A 18 12.05 1.27 -9.30
C ARG A 18 12.74 0.04 -9.85
N TRP A 19 12.35 -0.38 -11.04
CA TRP A 19 13.11 -1.36 -11.82
C TRP A 19 14.50 -0.80 -12.20
N ASP A 20 15.56 -1.56 -11.94
CA ASP A 20 16.93 -1.23 -12.32
C ASP A 20 17.23 -1.79 -13.72
N SER A 21 16.91 -1.03 -14.75
CA SER A 21 17.12 -1.43 -16.15
C SER A 21 18.60 -1.57 -16.51
N GLU A 22 19.48 -0.80 -15.88
CA GLU A 22 20.93 -0.86 -16.11
C GLU A 22 21.50 -2.15 -15.56
N ARG A 23 21.16 -2.50 -14.31
CA ARG A 23 21.67 -3.70 -13.66
C ARG A 23 21.04 -4.98 -14.20
N SER A 24 19.75 -4.95 -14.54
CA SER A 24 19.06 -6.11 -15.10
C SER A 24 19.41 -6.38 -16.56
N GLY A 25 19.86 -5.37 -17.30
CA GLY A 25 20.05 -5.47 -18.76
C GLY A 25 18.73 -5.55 -19.54
N VAL A 26 17.59 -5.30 -18.88
CA VAL A 26 16.24 -5.41 -19.46
C VAL A 26 15.49 -4.08 -19.22
N PRO A 27 14.80 -3.52 -20.24
CA PRO A 27 14.30 -2.14 -20.18
C PRO A 27 13.18 -1.92 -19.15
N SER A 28 12.41 -2.95 -18.82
CA SER A 28 11.30 -2.87 -17.86
C SER A 28 11.10 -4.21 -17.16
N TYR A 29 10.33 -4.20 -16.07
CA TYR A 29 9.91 -5.43 -15.41
C TYR A 29 9.03 -6.30 -16.34
N ASP A 30 8.12 -5.70 -17.10
CA ASP A 30 7.29 -6.44 -18.07
C ASP A 30 8.15 -7.16 -19.12
N ALA A 31 9.18 -6.49 -19.66
CA ALA A 31 10.13 -7.11 -20.58
C ALA A 31 10.94 -8.23 -19.92
N TYR A 32 11.16 -8.15 -18.60
CA TYR A 32 11.80 -9.24 -17.83
C TYR A 32 10.87 -10.45 -17.73
N VAL A 33 9.58 -10.22 -17.46
CA VAL A 33 8.57 -11.29 -17.44
C VAL A 33 8.46 -11.97 -18.81
N GLU A 34 8.44 -11.20 -19.89
CA GLU A 34 8.47 -11.75 -21.27
C GLU A 34 9.75 -12.55 -21.54
N ALA A 35 10.91 -12.08 -21.07
CA ALA A 35 12.19 -12.79 -21.20
C ALA A 35 12.24 -14.12 -20.42
N LEU A 36 11.38 -14.31 -19.40
CA LEU A 36 11.18 -15.60 -18.73
C LEU A 36 10.33 -16.58 -19.57
N GLY A 37 9.77 -16.14 -20.70
CA GLY A 37 8.96 -16.94 -21.61
C GLY A 37 7.45 -16.83 -21.39
N TYR A 38 7.00 -15.85 -20.60
CA TYR A 38 5.58 -15.57 -20.43
C TYR A 38 5.04 -14.63 -21.50
N ASP A 39 3.75 -14.74 -21.78
CA ASP A 39 2.98 -13.78 -22.59
C ASP A 39 2.15 -12.91 -21.65
N LEU A 40 2.36 -11.59 -21.69
CA LEU A 40 1.69 -10.64 -20.79
C LEU A 40 0.17 -10.58 -20.96
N GLU A 41 -0.35 -10.99 -22.13
CA GLU A 41 -1.80 -11.02 -22.37
C GLU A 41 -2.48 -12.23 -21.73
N THR A 42 -1.73 -13.32 -21.53
CA THR A 42 -2.28 -14.62 -21.10
C THR A 42 -1.72 -15.13 -19.78
N ILE A 43 -0.64 -14.55 -19.27
CA ILE A 43 -0.07 -14.87 -17.96
C ILE A 43 -1.12 -14.71 -16.86
N THR A 44 -1.16 -15.67 -15.94
CA THR A 44 -2.07 -15.56 -14.80
C THR A 44 -1.58 -14.46 -13.83
N PRO A 45 -2.48 -13.75 -13.13
CA PRO A 45 -2.06 -12.75 -12.15
C PRO A 45 -1.07 -13.33 -11.12
N HIS A 46 -1.32 -14.55 -10.64
CA HIS A 46 -0.43 -15.21 -9.70
C HIS A 46 0.98 -15.44 -10.27
N ASP A 47 1.10 -15.95 -11.50
CA ASP A 47 2.41 -16.19 -12.13
C ASP A 47 3.16 -14.87 -12.36
N TYR A 48 2.45 -13.81 -12.76
CA TYR A 48 3.02 -12.47 -12.90
C TYR A 48 3.58 -11.95 -11.57
N GLU A 49 2.85 -12.15 -10.47
CA GLU A 49 3.30 -11.73 -9.13
C GLU A 49 4.44 -12.61 -8.57
N TRP A 50 4.57 -13.87 -8.99
CA TRP A 50 5.69 -14.74 -8.61
C TRP A 50 6.97 -14.42 -9.38
N ALA A 51 6.87 -13.88 -10.59
CA ALA A 51 8.04 -13.44 -11.35
C ALA A 51 8.83 -12.31 -10.64
N TYR A 52 8.26 -11.66 -9.62
CA TYR A 52 8.96 -10.68 -8.78
C TYR A 52 9.99 -11.28 -7.82
N GLU A 53 9.90 -12.59 -7.49
CA GLU A 53 10.74 -13.21 -6.46
C GLU A 53 12.23 -13.00 -6.72
N ARG A 54 12.70 -13.38 -7.92
CA ARG A 54 14.10 -13.26 -8.30
C ARG A 54 14.56 -11.80 -8.35
N PRO A 55 13.86 -10.88 -9.03
CA PRO A 55 14.18 -9.46 -8.96
C PRO A 55 14.37 -8.90 -7.56
N TYR A 56 13.51 -9.25 -6.60
CA TYR A 56 13.70 -8.80 -5.22
C TYR A 56 14.93 -9.44 -4.58
N LYS A 57 15.11 -10.76 -4.71
CA LYS A 57 16.26 -11.47 -4.12
C LYS A 57 17.59 -10.98 -4.66
N ASP A 58 17.64 -10.70 -5.96
CA ASP A 58 18.84 -10.25 -6.66
C ASP A 58 19.08 -8.73 -6.52
N GLY A 59 18.10 -8.00 -6.00
CA GLY A 59 18.16 -6.54 -5.83
C GLY A 59 18.07 -5.79 -7.16
N LEU A 60 17.29 -6.30 -8.11
CA LEU A 60 16.97 -5.65 -9.39
C LEU A 60 15.87 -4.59 -9.23
N PHE A 61 15.18 -4.58 -8.10
CA PHE A 61 14.37 -3.44 -7.68
C PHE A 61 15.20 -2.53 -6.76
N VAL A 62 15.36 -1.26 -7.16
CA VAL A 62 15.90 -0.21 -6.30
C VAL A 62 14.82 0.18 -5.29
N LEU A 63 15.02 -0.22 -4.05
CA LEU A 63 14.06 0.02 -2.97
C LEU A 63 14.51 1.13 -2.02
N SER A 64 13.55 1.93 -1.59
CA SER A 64 13.67 2.88 -0.48
C SER A 64 12.44 2.82 0.41
N ILE A 65 12.55 3.37 1.63
CA ILE A 65 11.40 3.65 2.48
C ILE A 65 10.92 5.08 2.23
N ALA A 66 9.61 5.30 2.30
CA ALA A 66 9.03 6.63 2.23
C ALA A 66 9.48 7.49 3.43
N ASP A 67 9.64 8.79 3.20
CA ASP A 67 10.01 9.73 4.26
C ASP A 67 8.93 9.73 5.36
N GLY A 68 9.37 9.48 6.59
CA GLY A 68 8.51 9.34 7.76
C GLY A 68 8.08 7.91 8.09
N PHE A 69 8.47 6.89 7.30
CA PHE A 69 8.06 5.50 7.51
C PHE A 69 8.14 5.05 8.97
N ARG A 70 9.33 5.12 9.58
CA ARG A 70 9.55 4.62 10.94
C ARG A 70 8.73 5.38 11.98
N GLU A 71 8.75 6.71 11.92
CA GLU A 71 8.06 7.54 12.90
C GLU A 71 6.54 7.34 12.82
N VAL A 72 6.00 7.45 11.61
CA VAL A 72 4.56 7.39 11.37
C VAL A 72 4.02 6.01 11.70
N LEU A 73 4.64 4.94 11.20
CA LEU A 73 4.13 3.59 11.45
C LEU A 73 4.31 3.15 12.92
N THR A 74 5.31 3.68 13.65
CA THR A 74 5.39 3.50 15.11
C THR A 74 4.21 4.16 15.81
N TRP A 75 3.84 5.36 15.38
CA TRP A 75 2.78 6.17 16.00
C TRP A 75 1.38 5.59 15.75
N THR A 76 1.10 5.11 14.54
CA THR A 76 -0.22 4.61 14.13
C THR A 76 -0.60 3.26 14.74
N LYS A 77 0.40 2.41 15.11
CA LYS A 77 0.30 1.12 15.83
C LYS A 77 -0.46 -0.01 15.11
N ASN A 78 -1.66 0.25 14.58
CA ASN A 78 -2.56 -0.72 13.94
C ASN A 78 -2.46 -0.65 12.42
N ASN A 79 -1.25 -0.85 11.88
CA ASN A 79 -1.01 -0.78 10.45
C ASN A 79 -1.43 -2.09 9.77
N ALA A 80 -2.40 -2.00 8.87
CA ALA A 80 -2.71 -3.05 7.90
C ALA A 80 -2.24 -2.59 6.52
N VAL A 81 -1.79 -3.51 5.69
CA VAL A 81 -1.46 -3.21 4.29
C VAL A 81 -2.47 -3.89 3.37
N PHE A 82 -2.85 -3.23 2.28
CA PHE A 82 -3.63 -3.83 1.20
C PHE A 82 -2.85 -3.73 -0.11
N THR A 83 -2.31 -4.87 -0.57
CA THR A 83 -1.41 -4.95 -1.71
C THR A 83 -2.02 -5.73 -2.88
N THR A 84 -1.64 -5.35 -4.09
CA THR A 84 -1.91 -6.12 -5.32
C THR A 84 -1.01 -7.34 -5.48
N GLY A 85 0.10 -7.40 -4.73
CA GLY A 85 1.07 -8.50 -4.81
C GLY A 85 0.75 -9.66 -3.87
N ASN A 86 1.53 -10.72 -4.01
CA ASN A 86 1.53 -11.85 -3.08
C ASN A 86 2.07 -11.43 -1.70
N ARG A 87 1.66 -12.13 -0.63
CA ARG A 87 2.08 -11.81 0.74
C ARG A 87 3.60 -11.91 0.91
N GLU A 88 4.22 -12.87 0.21
CA GLU A 88 5.64 -13.14 0.18
C GLU A 88 6.46 -11.94 -0.31
N GLN A 89 5.88 -11.06 -1.13
CA GLN A 89 6.60 -9.86 -1.57
C GLN A 89 6.91 -8.88 -0.43
N VAL A 90 6.16 -8.91 0.67
CA VAL A 90 6.49 -8.12 1.87
C VAL A 90 7.76 -8.66 2.50
N ASP A 91 7.92 -9.99 2.59
CA ASP A 91 9.13 -10.61 3.12
C ASP A 91 10.34 -10.32 2.23
N TRP A 92 10.18 -10.42 0.90
CA TRP A 92 11.28 -10.12 -0.02
C TRP A 92 11.73 -8.65 0.06
N ARG A 93 10.79 -7.71 0.20
CA ARG A 93 11.11 -6.29 0.46
C ARG A 93 11.80 -6.13 1.82
N ALA A 94 11.33 -6.82 2.86
CA ALA A 94 11.91 -6.74 4.20
C ALA A 94 13.37 -7.19 4.22
N GLU A 95 13.70 -8.30 3.57
CA GLU A 95 15.07 -8.81 3.48
C GLU A 95 16.03 -7.81 2.80
N GLN A 96 15.58 -7.12 1.76
CA GLN A 96 16.40 -6.13 1.06
C GLN A 96 16.53 -4.81 1.85
N LEU A 97 15.42 -4.33 2.39
CA LEU A 97 15.38 -3.07 3.15
C LEU A 97 16.13 -3.18 4.47
N HIS A 98 16.09 -4.33 5.15
CA HIS A 98 16.83 -4.55 6.39
C HIS A 98 18.34 -4.36 6.21
N LYS A 99 18.90 -4.85 5.10
CA LYS A 99 20.32 -4.66 4.75
C LYS A 99 20.71 -3.19 4.57
N LYS A 100 19.76 -2.33 4.18
CA LYS A 100 19.99 -0.92 3.85
C LYS A 100 19.71 0.03 5.00
N TYR A 101 18.72 -0.27 5.83
CA TYR A 101 18.20 0.64 6.85
C TYR A 101 18.37 0.16 8.30
N ASP A 102 18.92 -1.04 8.52
CA ASP A 102 19.19 -1.61 9.84
C ASP A 102 17.94 -1.71 10.75
N PHE A 103 16.78 -2.01 10.15
CA PHE A 103 15.55 -2.36 10.87
C PHE A 103 14.66 -3.27 10.03
N ASP A 104 13.74 -3.99 10.66
CA ASP A 104 12.79 -4.87 9.98
C ASP A 104 11.45 -4.16 9.77
N ILE A 105 11.00 -4.02 8.52
CA ILE A 105 9.71 -3.38 8.21
C ILE A 105 8.52 -4.20 8.75
N ARG A 106 8.70 -5.50 9.01
CA ARG A 106 7.64 -6.40 9.49
C ARG A 106 7.22 -6.08 10.92
N ASP A 107 8.09 -5.45 11.71
CA ASP A 107 7.76 -5.01 13.06
C ASP A 107 6.60 -3.98 13.08
N TYR A 108 6.46 -3.24 11.99
CA TYR A 108 5.50 -2.15 11.83
C TYR A 108 4.17 -2.58 11.23
N ILE A 109 4.13 -3.69 10.48
CA ILE A 109 2.94 -4.18 9.76
C ILE A 109 2.26 -5.28 10.59
N LYS A 110 0.99 -5.07 10.95
CA LYS A 110 0.22 -6.01 11.79
C LYS A 110 -0.63 -6.99 10.98
N GLU A 111 -1.05 -6.59 9.79
CA GLU A 111 -1.85 -7.43 8.90
C GLU A 111 -1.51 -7.12 7.45
N ILE A 112 -1.51 -8.16 6.62
CA ILE A 112 -1.34 -8.09 5.18
C ILE A 112 -2.62 -8.63 4.56
N CYS A 113 -3.35 -7.75 3.87
CA CYS A 113 -4.43 -8.10 2.96
C CYS A 113 -3.85 -8.10 1.55
N SER A 114 -3.98 -9.21 0.84
CA SER A 114 -3.61 -9.30 -0.57
C SER A 114 -4.87 -9.35 -1.43
N THR A 115 -4.82 -8.82 -2.66
CA THR A 115 -5.90 -9.05 -3.63
C THR A 115 -6.12 -10.55 -3.90
N PHE A 116 -5.08 -11.38 -3.71
CA PHE A 116 -5.17 -12.84 -3.81
C PHE A 116 -6.01 -13.49 -2.72
N ASP A 117 -6.24 -12.80 -1.59
CA ASP A 117 -7.18 -13.27 -0.55
C ASP A 117 -8.64 -13.25 -1.06
N PHE A 118 -8.90 -12.57 -2.18
CA PHE A 118 -10.23 -12.41 -2.80
C PHE A 118 -10.37 -13.16 -4.14
N GLY A 119 -9.35 -13.92 -4.55
CA GLY A 119 -9.33 -14.67 -5.80
C GLY A 119 -8.05 -14.42 -6.62
N ASN A 120 -7.87 -15.11 -7.74
CA ASN A 120 -6.66 -14.98 -8.57
C ASN A 120 -6.65 -13.65 -9.36
N THR A 121 -6.32 -12.55 -8.70
CA THR A 121 -6.26 -11.20 -9.27
C THR A 121 -5.23 -10.34 -8.55
N ASN A 122 -4.51 -9.51 -9.31
CA ASN A 122 -3.58 -8.49 -8.82
C ASN A 122 -4.14 -7.07 -9.00
N ARG A 123 -5.47 -6.93 -9.04
CA ARG A 123 -6.16 -5.64 -9.16
C ARG A 123 -7.08 -5.42 -7.97
N LYS A 124 -6.96 -4.25 -7.34
CA LYS A 124 -7.88 -3.82 -6.29
C LYS A 124 -9.25 -3.50 -6.89
N THR A 125 -10.30 -3.72 -6.11
CA THR A 125 -11.67 -3.34 -6.45
C THR A 125 -12.36 -2.70 -5.26
N LYS A 126 -13.45 -1.98 -5.53
CA LYS A 126 -14.34 -1.45 -4.49
C LYS A 126 -14.82 -2.54 -3.52
N ASP A 127 -15.29 -3.68 -4.05
CA ASP A 127 -15.85 -4.77 -3.27
C ASP A 127 -14.85 -5.37 -2.27
N MET A 128 -13.57 -5.48 -2.66
CA MET A 128 -12.50 -5.92 -1.75
C MET A 128 -12.34 -4.95 -0.58
N LEU A 129 -12.38 -3.64 -0.86
CA LEU A 129 -12.27 -2.61 0.16
C LEU A 129 -13.49 -2.58 1.07
N GLU A 130 -14.70 -2.74 0.54
CA GLU A 130 -15.92 -2.89 1.34
C GLU A 130 -15.82 -4.09 2.31
N ASN A 131 -15.30 -5.23 1.83
CA ASN A 131 -15.10 -6.41 2.66
C ASN A 131 -14.10 -6.16 3.79
N ILE A 132 -12.96 -5.50 3.48
CA ILE A 132 -11.96 -5.11 4.49
C ILE A 132 -12.58 -4.17 5.52
N LEU A 133 -13.34 -3.16 5.09
CA LEU A 133 -13.98 -2.19 5.97
C LEU A 133 -15.03 -2.85 6.88
N ASP A 134 -15.91 -3.70 6.34
CA ASP A 134 -16.89 -4.44 7.14
C ASP A 134 -16.23 -5.34 8.19
N LYS A 135 -15.21 -6.12 7.78
CA LYS A 135 -14.44 -6.96 8.70
C LYS A 135 -13.85 -6.14 9.83
N LYS A 136 -13.18 -5.02 9.51
CA LYS A 136 -12.52 -4.16 10.49
C LYS A 136 -13.51 -3.43 11.39
N TYR A 137 -14.65 -3.03 10.86
CA TYR A 137 -15.70 -2.43 11.65
C TYR A 137 -16.24 -3.39 12.73
N ARG A 138 -16.42 -4.67 12.38
CA ARG A 138 -16.81 -5.74 13.33
C ARG A 138 -15.73 -6.03 14.39
N GLU A 139 -14.47 -5.79 14.07
CA GLU A 139 -13.34 -5.86 15.02
C GLU A 139 -13.27 -4.64 15.97
N GLY A 140 -14.14 -3.63 15.79
CA GLY A 140 -14.23 -2.47 16.69
C GLY A 140 -13.58 -1.19 16.16
N PHE A 141 -13.07 -1.21 14.93
CA PHE A 141 -12.57 0.00 14.27
C PHE A 141 -13.75 0.90 13.87
N ARG A 142 -13.62 2.21 14.10
CA ARG A 142 -14.65 3.20 13.71
C ARG A 142 -14.11 4.27 12.78
N VAL A 143 -12.80 4.29 12.60
CA VAL A 143 -12.13 5.24 11.74
C VAL A 143 -11.20 4.47 10.82
N ALA A 144 -11.27 4.72 9.52
CA ALA A 144 -10.32 4.18 8.55
C ALA A 144 -9.54 5.31 7.87
N VAL A 145 -8.21 5.18 7.85
CA VAL A 145 -7.31 6.07 7.11
C VAL A 145 -6.68 5.23 6.01
N TYR A 146 -6.99 5.55 4.75
CA TYR A 146 -6.42 4.87 3.59
C TYR A 146 -5.34 5.72 2.93
N THR A 147 -4.20 5.10 2.60
CA THR A 147 -3.13 5.77 1.87
C THR A 147 -2.66 4.92 0.70
N ASP A 148 -2.62 5.51 -0.50
CA ASP A 148 -2.22 4.87 -1.76
C ASP A 148 -1.63 5.92 -2.71
N ASP A 149 -0.68 5.58 -3.57
CA ASP A 149 -0.13 6.50 -4.57
C ASP A 149 -1.02 6.60 -5.82
N ASN A 150 -1.76 5.51 -6.10
CA ASN A 150 -2.64 5.38 -7.24
C ASN A 150 -4.01 6.04 -6.97
N LEU A 151 -4.38 6.98 -7.84
CA LEU A 151 -5.65 7.70 -7.71
C LEU A 151 -6.86 6.78 -7.90
N GLY A 152 -6.81 5.81 -8.82
CA GLY A 152 -7.93 4.89 -9.05
C GLY A 152 -8.21 4.01 -7.83
N ASN A 153 -7.17 3.57 -7.12
CA ASN A 153 -7.32 2.85 -5.86
C ASN A 153 -7.93 3.75 -4.77
N CYS A 154 -7.49 5.01 -4.69
CA CYS A 154 -8.12 6.00 -3.81
C CYS A 154 -9.61 6.18 -4.12
N GLU A 155 -9.98 6.27 -5.40
CA GLU A 155 -11.38 6.40 -5.85
C GLU A 155 -12.23 5.18 -5.48
N PHE A 156 -11.69 3.96 -5.63
CA PHE A 156 -12.36 2.75 -5.14
C PHE A 156 -12.59 2.81 -3.63
N PHE A 157 -11.62 3.29 -2.86
CA PHE A 157 -11.78 3.47 -1.42
C PHE A 157 -12.81 4.54 -1.07
N ILE A 158 -12.80 5.70 -1.74
CA ILE A 158 -13.82 6.76 -1.54
C ILE A 158 -15.21 6.16 -1.73
N ALA A 159 -15.43 5.43 -2.82
CA ALA A 159 -16.72 4.83 -3.13
C ALA A 159 -17.14 3.80 -2.08
N ALA A 160 -16.24 2.85 -1.74
CA ALA A 160 -16.47 1.83 -0.72
C ALA A 160 -16.79 2.45 0.65
N ALA A 161 -15.97 3.38 1.11
CA ALA A 161 -16.10 3.99 2.42
C ALA A 161 -17.33 4.91 2.53
N THR A 162 -17.71 5.59 1.44
CA THR A 162 -18.93 6.40 1.38
C THR A 162 -20.18 5.55 1.51
N ASP A 163 -20.25 4.44 0.75
CA ASP A 163 -21.39 3.53 0.83
C ASP A 163 -21.46 2.84 2.19
N PHE A 164 -20.31 2.45 2.75
CA PHE A 164 -20.23 1.87 4.08
C PHE A 164 -20.68 2.85 5.18
N ALA A 165 -20.23 4.11 5.14
CA ALA A 165 -20.61 5.14 6.11
C ALA A 165 -22.11 5.48 6.09
N ARG A 166 -22.78 5.34 4.94
CA ARG A 166 -24.25 5.51 4.86
C ARG A 166 -25.00 4.46 5.69
N LEU A 167 -24.46 3.24 5.77
CA LEU A 167 -25.04 2.13 6.53
C LEU A 167 -24.55 2.10 7.98
N THR A 168 -23.42 2.75 8.27
CA THR A 168 -22.76 2.77 9.59
C THR A 168 -22.45 4.22 10.01
N PRO A 169 -23.42 4.94 10.61
CA PRO A 169 -23.28 6.39 10.84
C PRO A 169 -22.15 6.83 11.79
N ASP A 170 -21.63 5.93 12.62
CA ASP A 170 -20.48 6.15 13.51
C ASP A 170 -19.13 5.78 12.85
N PHE A 171 -19.14 5.35 11.59
CA PHE A 171 -17.93 5.11 10.81
C PHE A 171 -17.48 6.40 10.12
N HIS A 172 -16.18 6.69 10.25
CA HIS A 172 -15.54 7.82 9.61
C HIS A 172 -14.35 7.36 8.77
N PHE A 173 -14.04 8.09 7.70
CA PHE A 173 -12.88 7.77 6.88
C PHE A 173 -12.12 9.01 6.43
N ARG A 174 -10.83 8.83 6.16
CA ARG A 174 -9.92 9.83 5.60
C ARG A 174 -8.99 9.17 4.61
N ILE A 175 -8.56 9.93 3.60
CA ILE A 175 -7.86 9.38 2.44
C ILE A 175 -6.70 10.29 2.09
N TYR A 176 -5.55 9.67 1.89
CA TYR A 176 -4.32 10.34 1.53
C TYR A 176 -3.74 9.73 0.26
N ARG A 177 -3.49 10.55 -0.75
CA ARG A 177 -2.77 10.12 -1.96
C ARG A 177 -1.29 10.42 -1.80
N MET A 178 -0.44 9.40 -1.85
CA MET A 178 1.01 9.57 -1.79
C MET A 178 1.55 10.09 -3.12
N MET A 179 2.30 11.19 -3.09
CA MET A 179 2.87 11.81 -4.29
C MET A 179 4.39 11.69 -4.36
N ASN A 180 5.05 11.29 -3.26
CA ASN A 180 6.51 11.20 -3.13
C ASN A 180 7.22 12.49 -3.60
N ASP A 181 6.77 13.64 -3.10
CA ASP A 181 7.32 14.95 -3.42
C ASP A 181 7.46 15.85 -2.18
N ASN A 182 8.15 16.98 -2.33
CA ASN A 182 8.36 17.91 -1.22
C ASN A 182 7.33 19.05 -1.18
N LYS A 183 6.14 18.89 -1.77
CA LYS A 183 5.14 19.98 -1.83
C LYS A 183 4.07 19.90 -0.73
N GLY A 184 4.30 19.06 0.28
CA GLY A 184 3.48 18.98 1.49
C GLY A 184 2.04 18.55 1.25
N LEU A 185 1.17 18.88 2.20
CA LEU A 185 -0.27 18.56 2.16
C LEU A 185 -1.05 19.47 1.19
N ARG A 186 -1.83 18.86 0.30
CA ARG A 186 -2.66 19.57 -0.70
C ARG A 186 -4.08 19.01 -0.67
N PRO A 187 -5.07 19.74 -0.11
CA PRO A 187 -6.45 19.28 -0.06
C PRO A 187 -7.05 19.13 -1.46
N LYS A 188 -7.87 18.10 -1.65
CA LYS A 188 -8.67 17.83 -2.85
C LYS A 188 -10.12 17.57 -2.44
N ASP A 189 -11.00 17.45 -3.44
CA ASP A 189 -12.36 17.00 -3.18
C ASP A 189 -12.35 15.52 -2.80
N GLY A 190 -12.76 15.20 -1.57
CA GLY A 190 -12.85 13.83 -1.05
C GLY A 190 -11.55 13.19 -0.54
N TYR A 191 -10.37 13.78 -0.75
CA TYR A 191 -9.08 13.26 -0.25
C TYR A 191 -8.03 14.38 -0.07
N CYS A 192 -6.85 14.05 0.45
CA CYS A 192 -5.69 14.95 0.48
C CYS A 192 -4.51 14.31 -0.27
N GLU A 193 -3.79 15.06 -1.09
CA GLU A 193 -2.46 14.64 -1.54
C GLU A 193 -1.44 14.96 -0.44
N ILE A 194 -0.48 14.05 -0.25
CA ILE A 194 0.65 14.22 0.66
C ILE A 194 1.95 14.01 -0.09
N GLY A 195 2.96 14.81 0.26
CA GLY A 195 4.30 14.65 -0.27
C GLY A 195 5.05 13.50 0.42
N THR A 196 4.89 13.42 1.74
CA THR A 196 5.56 12.46 2.62
C THR A 196 4.59 11.91 3.68
N LEU A 197 4.98 10.85 4.41
CA LEU A 197 4.16 10.34 5.51
C LEU A 197 4.09 11.33 6.69
N TYR A 198 5.08 12.21 6.86
CA TYR A 198 5.04 13.27 7.86
C TYR A 198 3.88 14.26 7.63
N ASP A 199 3.52 14.53 6.39
CA ASP A 199 2.37 15.38 6.07
C ASP A 199 1.06 14.76 6.58
N LEU A 200 0.91 13.44 6.41
CA LEU A 200 -0.21 12.68 6.97
C LEU A 200 -0.22 12.77 8.49
N GLN A 201 0.91 12.46 9.15
CA GLN A 201 1.00 12.48 10.62
C GLN A 201 0.64 13.86 11.17
N LYS A 202 1.18 14.93 10.59
CA LYS A 202 0.89 16.31 10.98
C LYS A 202 -0.58 16.65 10.82
N ASN A 203 -1.23 16.16 9.78
CA ASN A 203 -2.66 16.41 9.55
C ASN A 203 -3.53 15.63 10.55
N GLU A 204 -3.27 14.35 10.71
CA GLU A 204 -4.02 13.49 11.63
C GLU A 204 -3.88 13.96 13.08
N GLN A 205 -2.69 14.40 13.51
CA GLN A 205 -2.50 14.98 14.84
C GLN A 205 -3.32 16.25 15.06
N LYS A 206 -3.54 17.08 14.03
CA LYS A 206 -4.41 18.26 14.14
C LYS A 206 -5.89 17.89 14.26
N ILE A 207 -6.31 16.77 13.67
CA ILE A 207 -7.70 16.29 13.70
C ILE A 207 -8.02 15.63 15.05
N LEU A 208 -7.02 15.00 15.68
CA LEU A 208 -7.16 14.30 16.96
C LEU A 208 -7.05 15.21 18.19
N ASN A 209 -6.53 16.43 18.03
CA ASN A 209 -6.41 17.45 19.09
C ASN A 209 -7.60 18.41 19.05
#